data_AF-A0A929TVN0-F1
#
_entry.id   AF-A0A929TVN0-F1
#
_cell.length_a   1.000
_cell.length_b   1.000
_cell.length_c   1.000
_cell.angle_alpha   90.00
_cell.angle_beta   90.00
_cell.angle_gamma   90.00
#
_symmetry.space_group_name_H-M   'P 1'
#
loop_
_entity.id
_entity.type
_entity.pdbx_description
1 polymer ?
#
loop_
_entity_poly.entity_id
_entity_poly.type
_entity_poly.pdbx_seq_one_letter_code
_entity_poly.pdbx_strand_id
1 'polypeptide(L)'
;MIFLQVLILLLLLVLCPFLIGVLSFRFLPRNRQSVALTFVTGQLLSFALFEVIAVPCMLLNRYDSFVFTYRIYLAGMVFFTAFGARDLILRLRRVGVLQLFPGDHFPEPEALMDPYRDITDYKQRYTKESILYWALFFVLLFF
;
A
#
# COMPACT_ATOMS: atom_id res chain seq x y z
N MET A 1 31.03 9.19 0.83
CA MET A 1 30.14 9.23 -0.35
C MET A 1 29.25 7.99 -0.42
N ILE A 2 29.80 6.77 -0.31
CA ILE A 2 29.03 5.51 -0.33
C ILE A 2 28.01 5.41 0.83
N PHE A 3 28.41 5.77 2.05
CA PHE A 3 27.50 5.71 3.21
C PHE A 3 26.22 6.55 3.02
N LEU A 4 26.36 7.74 2.46
CA LEU A 4 25.22 8.63 2.19
C LEU A 4 24.32 8.08 1.08
N GLN A 5 24.90 7.47 0.04
CA GLN A 5 24.13 6.80 -1.02
C GLN A 5 23.35 5.60 -0.49
N VAL A 6 23.99 4.77 0.34
CA VAL A 6 23.36 3.61 1.00
C VAL A 6 22.21 4.08 1.89
N LEU A 7 22.41 5.14 2.67
CA LEU A 7 21.36 5.71 3.52
C LEU A 7 20.17 6.23 2.71
N ILE A 8 20.43 6.95 1.61
CA ILE A 8 19.38 7.44 0.70
C ILE A 8 18.61 6.28 0.07
N LEU A 9 19.31 5.23 -0.36
CA LEU A 9 18.69 4.04 -0.93
C LEU A 9 17.79 3.33 0.09
N LEU A 10 18.27 3.19 1.32
CA LEU A 10 17.51 2.55 2.40
C LEU A 10 16.28 3.40 2.76
N LEU A 11 16.44 4.72 2.80
CA LEU A 11 15.32 5.64 3.00
C LEU A 11 14.30 5.54 1.86
N LEU A 12 14.76 5.52 0.61
CA LEU A 12 13.88 5.41 -0.56
C LEU A 12 13.15 4.07 -0.61
N LEU A 13 13.84 2.98 -0.23
CA LEU A 13 13.27 1.64 -0.14
C LEU A 13 12.10 1.58 0.84
N VAL A 14 12.15 2.36 1.93
CA VAL A 14 11.07 2.38 2.92
C VAL A 14 10.01 3.44 2.58
N LEU A 15 10.42 4.62 2.12
CA LEU A 15 9.54 5.76 1.90
C LEU A 15 8.64 5.59 0.67
N CYS A 16 9.17 5.08 -0.44
CA CYS A 16 8.40 4.86 -1.67
C CYS A 16 7.20 3.92 -1.47
N PRO A 17 7.38 2.69 -0.95
CA PRO A 17 6.23 1.81 -0.72
C PRO A 17 5.29 2.37 0.34
N PHE A 18 5.79 3.11 1.33
CA PHE A 18 4.91 3.78 2.29
C PHE A 18 3.99 4.79 1.60
N LEU A 19 4.54 5.68 0.75
CA LEU A 19 3.78 6.68 0.00
C LEU A 19 2.78 6.03 -0.97
N ILE A 20 3.17 4.96 -1.65
CA ILE A 20 2.28 4.20 -2.53
C ILE A 20 1.15 3.55 -1.72
N GLY A 21 1.47 2.98 -0.56
CA GLY A 21 0.52 2.37 0.37
C GLY A 21 -0.55 3.32 0.88
N VAL A 22 -0.27 4.63 0.94
CA VAL A 22 -1.27 5.65 1.30
C VAL A 22 -2.48 5.64 0.36
N LEU A 23 -2.30 5.27 -0.91
CA LEU A 23 -3.41 5.14 -1.86
C LEU A 23 -4.36 4.00 -1.48
N SER A 24 -3.81 2.93 -0.92
CA SER A 24 -4.55 1.73 -0.51
C SER A 24 -5.50 1.99 0.68
N PHE A 25 -5.40 3.13 1.38
CA PHE A 25 -6.37 3.49 2.44
C PHE A 25 -7.80 3.58 1.97
N ARG A 26 -8.02 3.98 0.71
CA ARG A 26 -9.37 4.11 0.18
C ARG A 26 -10.08 2.76 0.08
N PHE A 27 -9.31 1.68 -0.03
CA PHE A 27 -9.83 0.33 -0.20
C PHE A 27 -9.97 -0.43 1.12
N LEU A 28 -9.32 0.04 2.20
CA LEU A 28 -9.38 -0.65 3.49
C LEU A 28 -10.44 -0.09 4.44
N PRO A 29 -11.22 -0.95 5.11
CA PRO A 29 -12.15 -0.51 6.14
C PRO A 29 -11.40 0.20 7.27
N ARG A 30 -11.97 1.30 7.74
CA ARG A 30 -11.33 2.30 8.62
C ARG A 30 -10.74 1.73 9.91
N ASN A 31 -11.28 0.61 10.39
CA ASN A 31 -10.86 -0.09 11.61
C ASN A 31 -9.73 -1.12 11.41
N ARG A 32 -9.17 -1.23 10.19
CA ARG A 32 -8.02 -2.13 9.86
C ARG A 32 -6.82 -1.38 9.30
N GLN A 33 -6.89 -0.05 9.25
CA GLN A 33 -5.84 0.79 8.69
C GLN A 33 -4.73 0.88 9.74
N SER A 34 -3.62 0.18 9.58
CA SER A 34 -2.44 0.31 10.44
C SER A 34 -1.23 0.75 9.61
N VAL A 35 -0.31 1.48 10.22
CA VAL A 35 0.94 1.95 9.57
C VAL A 35 1.71 0.78 8.93
N ALA A 36 1.81 -0.34 9.64
CA ALA A 36 2.48 -1.54 9.14
C ALA A 36 1.78 -2.13 7.90
N LEU A 37 0.45 -2.20 7.93
CA LEU A 37 -0.32 -2.78 6.83
C LEU A 37 -0.33 -1.87 5.59
N THR A 38 -0.23 -0.57 5.80
CA THR A 38 0.00 0.43 4.74
C THR A 38 1.30 0.17 4.00
N PHE A 39 2.37 -0.06 4.75
CA PHE A 39 3.67 -0.36 4.19
C PHE A 39 3.65 -1.67 3.38
N VAL A 40 3.06 -2.74 3.95
CA VAL A 40 2.94 -4.04 3.27
C VAL A 40 2.11 -3.92 1.99
N THR A 41 0.97 -3.24 2.04
CA THR A 41 0.11 -3.07 0.86
C THR A 41 0.78 -2.24 -0.24
N GLY A 42 1.54 -1.20 0.12
CA GLY A 42 2.32 -0.43 -0.84
C GLY A 42 3.48 -1.22 -1.46
N GLN A 43 4.11 -2.11 -0.69
CA GLN A 43 5.12 -3.03 -1.20
C GLN A 43 4.53 -4.04 -2.19
N LEU A 44 3.39 -4.64 -1.85
CA LEU A 44 2.66 -5.54 -2.74
C LEU A 44 2.22 -4.86 -4.03
N LEU A 45 1.75 -3.61 -3.94
CA LEU A 45 1.36 -2.83 -5.12
C LEU A 45 2.56 -2.51 -6.01
N SER A 46 3.73 -2.26 -5.42
CA SER A 46 4.99 -2.06 -6.17
C SER A 46 5.40 -3.33 -6.91
N PHE A 47 5.24 -4.51 -6.30
CA PHE A 47 5.48 -5.80 -6.96
C PHE A 47 4.49 -6.06 -8.10
N ALA A 48 3.19 -5.83 -7.89
CA ALA A 48 2.19 -5.98 -8.93
C ALA A 48 2.47 -5.06 -10.14
N LEU A 49 2.89 -3.81 -9.88
CA LEU A 49 3.33 -2.88 -10.92
C LEU A 49 4.51 -3.40 -11.71
N PHE A 50 5.50 -3.96 -11.03
CA PHE A 50 6.68 -4.52 -11.66
C PHE A 50 6.29 -5.67 -12.60
N GLU A 51 5.45 -6.60 -12.13
CA GLU A 51 5.04 -7.77 -12.91
C GLU A 51 4.24 -7.39 -14.17
N VAL A 52 3.26 -6.49 -14.02
CA VAL A 52 2.45 -5.98 -15.14
C VAL A 52 3.31 -5.28 -16.21
N ILE A 53 4.44 -4.67 -15.84
CA ILE A 53 5.36 -4.02 -16.78
C ILE A 53 6.41 -4.99 -17.33
N ALA A 54 6.92 -5.89 -16.49
CA ALA A 54 8.00 -6.81 -16.82
C ALA A 54 7.55 -7.90 -17.80
N VAL A 55 6.39 -8.51 -17.57
CA VAL A 55 5.84 -9.58 -18.43
C VAL A 55 5.73 -9.14 -19.90
N PRO A 56 5.04 -8.03 -20.25
CA PRO A 56 4.96 -7.61 -21.65
C PRO A 56 6.31 -7.17 -22.19
N CYS A 57 7.16 -6.52 -21.38
CA CYS A 57 8.45 -6.05 -21.85
C CYS A 57 9.41 -7.22 -22.19
N MET A 58 9.37 -8.31 -21.43
CA MET A 58 10.18 -9.50 -21.70
C MET A 58 9.65 -10.31 -22.89
N LEU A 59 8.33 -10.32 -23.11
CA LEU A 59 7.72 -11.05 -24.23
C LEU A 59 7.87 -10.32 -25.57
N LEU A 60 7.79 -8.99 -25.58
CA LEU A 60 7.78 -8.19 -26.81
C LEU A 60 9.19 -7.79 -27.30
N ASN A 61 10.16 -7.60 -26.40
CA ASN A 61 11.50 -7.11 -26.76
C ASN A 61 12.60 -8.14 -26.48
N ARG A 62 13.35 -8.51 -27.52
CA ARG A 62 14.43 -9.52 -27.46
C ARG A 62 15.81 -8.94 -27.11
N TYR A 63 16.01 -7.62 -27.27
CA TYR A 63 17.25 -6.91 -26.98
C TYR A 63 16.97 -5.74 -26.01
N ASP A 64 17.89 -5.48 -25.07
CA ASP A 64 17.82 -4.43 -24.03
C ASP A 64 16.49 -4.34 -23.23
N SER A 65 15.79 -5.48 -23.09
CA SER A 65 14.52 -5.58 -22.36
C SER A 65 14.62 -5.08 -20.91
N PHE A 66 15.76 -5.29 -20.25
CA PHE A 66 16.00 -4.81 -18.89
C PHE A 66 16.03 -3.28 -18.77
N VAL A 67 16.71 -2.58 -19.69
CA VAL A 67 16.84 -1.11 -19.63
C VAL A 67 15.47 -0.46 -19.89
N PHE A 68 14.71 -1.02 -20.83
CA PHE A 68 13.37 -0.55 -21.13
C PHE A 68 12.39 -0.79 -19.96
N THR A 69 12.41 -2.02 -19.40
CA THR A 69 11.58 -2.37 -18.22
C THR A 69 11.89 -1.43 -17.06
N TYR A 70 13.17 -1.23 -16.74
CA TYR A 70 13.59 -0.36 -15.64
C TYR A 70 13.08 1.09 -15.82
N ARG A 71 13.20 1.65 -17.02
CA ARG A 71 12.77 3.04 -17.28
C ARG A 71 11.27 3.21 -17.11
N ILE A 72 10.47 2.27 -17.62
CA ILE A 72 9.01 2.32 -17.50
C ILE A 72 8.59 2.08 -16.06
N TYR A 73 9.19 1.09 -15.39
CA TYR A 73 8.92 0.82 -13.99
C TYR A 73 9.25 2.02 -13.10
N LEU A 74 10.39 2.68 -13.33
CA LEU A 74 10.77 3.88 -12.59
C LEU A 74 9.77 5.02 -12.85
N ALA A 75 9.35 5.23 -14.09
CA ALA A 75 8.31 6.21 -14.41
C ALA A 75 6.99 5.91 -13.70
N GLY A 76 6.58 4.64 -13.65
CA GLY A 76 5.42 4.17 -12.89
C GLY A 76 5.56 4.44 -11.39
N MET A 77 6.67 4.04 -10.78
CA MET A 77 6.95 4.29 -9.36
C MET A 77 6.91 5.78 -9.01
N VAL A 78 7.50 6.65 -9.83
CA VAL A 78 7.45 8.11 -9.62
C VAL A 78 6.02 8.62 -9.72
N PHE A 79 5.23 8.13 -10.68
CA PHE A 79 3.84 8.52 -10.83
C PHE A 79 2.99 8.15 -9.61
N PHE A 80 3.07 6.90 -9.13
CA PHE A 80 2.30 6.44 -7.97
C PHE A 80 2.75 7.08 -6.66
N THR A 81 4.06 7.28 -6.46
CA THR A 81 4.58 7.98 -5.27
C THR A 81 4.15 9.44 -5.24
N ALA A 82 4.15 10.14 -6.38
CA ALA A 82 3.66 11.52 -6.48
C ALA A 82 2.14 11.60 -6.18
N PHE A 83 1.36 10.64 -6.67
CA PHE A 83 -0.08 10.58 -6.40
C PHE A 83 -0.38 10.28 -4.92
N GLY A 84 0.37 9.36 -4.31
CA GLY A 84 0.30 9.06 -2.87
C GLY A 84 0.71 10.24 -1.99
N ALA A 85 1.78 10.95 -2.36
CA ALA A 85 2.21 12.17 -1.67
C ALA A 85 1.14 13.27 -1.74
N ARG A 86 0.50 13.46 -2.91
CA ARG A 86 -0.61 14.40 -3.07
C ARG A 86 -1.78 14.06 -2.15
N ASP A 87 -2.20 12.80 -2.10
CA ASP A 87 -3.30 12.38 -1.21
C ASP A 87 -2.95 12.62 0.26
N LEU A 88 -1.70 12.32 0.66
CA LEU A 88 -1.20 12.57 2.01
C LEU A 88 -1.25 14.07 2.37
N ILE A 89 -0.79 14.96 1.48
CA ILE A 89 -0.81 16.41 1.69
C ILE A 89 -2.24 16.94 1.82
N LEU A 90 -3.16 16.47 0.97
CA LEU A 90 -4.57 16.87 1.02
C LEU A 90 -5.27 16.41 2.30
N ARG A 91 -4.86 15.28 2.87
CA ARG A 91 -5.35 14.78 4.15
C ARG A 91 -4.76 15.54 5.33
N LEU A 92 -3.47 15.82 5.29
CA LEU A 92 -2.80 16.64 6.31
C LEU A 92 -3.49 18.00 6.47
N ARG A 93 -3.91 18.60 5.36
CA ARG A 93 -4.66 19.86 5.36
C ARG A 93 -6.07 19.75 5.94
N ARG A 94 -6.70 18.57 5.91
CA ARG A 94 -8.08 18.36 6.37
C ARG A 94 -8.20 17.89 7.83
N VAL A 95 -7.24 17.08 8.31
CA VAL A 95 -7.46 16.23 9.49
C VAL A 95 -6.43 16.45 10.61
N GLY A 96 -5.42 17.31 10.41
CA GLY A 96 -4.40 17.57 11.43
C GLY A 96 -3.43 16.39 11.61
N VAL A 97 -2.26 16.65 12.22
CA VAL A 97 -1.13 15.69 12.26
C VAL A 97 -1.45 14.43 13.07
N LEU A 98 -2.27 14.54 14.13
CA LEU A 98 -2.56 13.43 15.04
C LEU A 98 -3.47 12.34 14.45
N GLN A 99 -4.31 12.67 13.48
CA GLN A 99 -5.18 11.70 12.79
C GLN A 99 -4.64 11.36 11.39
N LEU A 100 -3.42 11.79 11.09
CA LEU A 100 -2.76 11.53 9.82
C LEU A 100 -2.32 10.07 9.71
N PHE A 101 -1.92 9.48 10.84
CA PHE A 101 -1.45 8.11 10.86
C PHE A 101 -2.62 7.13 10.89
N PRO A 102 -2.67 6.21 9.93
CA PRO A 102 -3.71 5.21 9.82
C PRO A 102 -3.47 4.16 10.90
N GLY A 103 -4.38 4.12 11.86
CA GLY A 103 -4.29 3.26 13.03
C GLY A 103 -4.59 4.00 14.32
N ASP A 104 -4.44 5.33 14.32
CA ASP A 104 -4.71 6.19 15.47
C ASP A 104 -6.18 6.64 15.55
N HIS A 105 -7.08 5.93 14.86
CA HIS A 105 -8.51 6.11 15.06
C HIS A 105 -8.92 5.39 16.34
N PHE A 106 -8.93 6.15 17.44
CA PHE A 106 -9.65 5.76 18.65
C PHE A 106 -11.08 5.36 18.26
N PRO A 107 -11.60 4.24 18.79
CA PRO A 107 -13.00 3.88 18.55
C PRO A 107 -13.87 5.07 18.90
N GLU A 108 -14.74 5.48 17.96
CA GLU A 108 -15.71 6.55 18.21
C GLU A 108 -16.48 6.20 19.51
N PRO A 109 -16.73 7.17 20.41
CA PRO A 109 -17.37 6.89 21.69
C PRO A 109 -18.72 6.16 21.52
N GLU A 110 -19.43 6.41 20.41
CA GLU A 110 -20.67 5.69 20.09
C GLU A 110 -20.45 4.20 19.78
N ALA A 111 -19.30 3.81 19.24
CA ALA A 111 -18.96 2.42 18.96
C ALA A 111 -18.65 1.60 20.22
N LEU A 112 -18.27 2.26 21.33
CA LEU A 112 -18.10 1.64 22.65
C LEU A 112 -19.43 1.51 23.42
N MET A 113 -20.46 2.25 23.01
CA MET A 113 -21.75 2.36 23.70
C MET A 113 -22.85 1.49 23.10
N ASP A 114 -22.60 0.81 21.97
CA ASP A 114 -23.62 0.04 21.26
C ASP A 114 -23.69 -1.42 21.78
N PRO A 115 -24.72 -1.79 22.55
CA PRO A 115 -24.84 -3.12 23.15
C PRO A 115 -25.14 -4.23 22.12
N TYR A 116 -25.47 -3.88 20.88
CA TYR A 116 -25.67 -4.83 19.77
C TYR A 116 -24.41 -5.08 18.94
N ARG A 117 -23.37 -4.25 19.09
CA ARG A 117 -22.07 -4.45 18.43
C ARG A 117 -21.15 -5.26 19.35
N ASP A 118 -21.49 -6.52 19.52
CA ASP A 118 -20.67 -7.45 20.31
C ASP A 118 -19.30 -7.68 19.63
N ILE A 119 -18.25 -7.67 20.43
CA ILE A 119 -16.84 -7.72 20.04
C ILE A 119 -16.53 -9.05 19.29
N THR A 120 -17.33 -10.06 19.56
CA THR A 120 -17.31 -11.41 18.98
C THR A 120 -17.71 -11.42 17.49
N ASP A 121 -18.68 -10.59 17.10
CA ASP A 121 -19.20 -10.52 15.72
C ASP A 121 -18.16 -9.89 14.77
N TYR A 122 -17.31 -9.01 15.31
CA TYR A 122 -16.18 -8.41 14.61
C TYR A 122 -15.12 -9.45 14.19
N LYS A 123 -14.86 -10.47 15.03
CA LYS A 123 -13.91 -11.56 14.73
C LYS A 123 -14.42 -12.50 13.63
N GLN A 124 -15.73 -12.77 13.57
CA GLN A 124 -16.31 -13.73 12.62
C GLN A 124 -16.41 -13.20 11.19
N ARG A 125 -16.74 -11.92 10.98
CA ARG A 125 -16.69 -11.32 9.63
C ARG A 125 -15.26 -11.28 9.09
N TYR A 126 -14.29 -11.04 9.96
CA TYR A 126 -12.87 -10.96 9.63
C TYR A 126 -12.32 -12.26 9.03
N THR A 127 -12.80 -13.41 9.50
CA THR A 127 -12.28 -14.72 9.06
C THR A 127 -12.67 -15.00 7.61
N LYS A 128 -13.92 -14.71 7.23
CA LYS A 128 -14.42 -15.00 5.87
C LYS A 128 -13.84 -14.05 4.82
N GLU A 129 -13.77 -12.76 5.12
CA GLU A 129 -13.16 -11.76 4.23
C GLU A 129 -11.65 -11.99 4.09
N SER A 130 -10.96 -12.33 5.19
CA SER A 130 -9.54 -12.70 5.19
C SER A 130 -9.25 -13.87 4.24
N ILE A 131 -10.07 -14.93 4.30
CA ILE A 131 -9.92 -16.09 3.42
C ILE A 131 -10.11 -15.69 1.95
N LEU A 132 -11.08 -14.81 1.65
CA LEU A 132 -11.31 -14.31 0.30
C LEU A 132 -10.11 -13.49 -0.22
N TYR A 133 -9.55 -12.61 0.61
CA TYR A 133 -8.35 -11.83 0.26
C TYR A 133 -7.12 -12.72 0.06
N TRP A 134 -6.95 -13.75 0.89
CA TRP A 134 -5.88 -14.74 0.71
C TRP A 134 -6.06 -15.55 -0.56
N ALA A 135 -7.29 -15.96 -0.89
CA ALA A 135 -7.58 -16.66 -2.13
C ALA A 135 -7.28 -15.78 -3.36
N LEU A 136 -7.71 -14.51 -3.33
CA LEU A 136 -7.46 -13.56 -4.41
C LEU A 136 -5.96 -13.26 -4.58
N PHE A 137 -5.23 -13.18 -3.46
CA PHE A 137 -3.77 -13.04 -3.45
C PHE A 137 -3.08 -14.23 -4.11
N PHE A 138 -3.46 -15.47 -3.77
CA PHE A 138 -2.87 -16.66 -4.41
C PHE A 138 -3.23 -16.77 -5.90
N VAL A 139 -4.45 -16.38 -6.29
CA VAL A 139 -4.85 -16.34 -7.71
C VAL A 139 -4.02 -15.32 -8.49
N LEU A 140 -3.75 -14.14 -7.92
CA LEU A 140 -2.87 -13.14 -8.52
C LEU A 140 -1.41 -13.58 -8.57
N LEU A 141 -0.92 -14.32 -7.57
CA LEU A 141 0.49 -14.77 -7.52
C LEU A 141 0.78 -15.86 -8.56
N PHE A 142 -0.23 -16.65 -8.94
CA PHE A 142 -0.08 -17.73 -9.92
C PHE A 142 -0.28 -17.30 -11.39
N PHE A 143 -0.64 -16.04 -11.64
CA PHE A 143 -0.96 -15.52 -12.97
C PHE A 143 0.00 -14.41 -13.38
#